data_AF-A0A0D0CDY1-F1
#
_entry.id   AF-A0A0D0CDY1-F1
#
_cell.length_a   1.000
_cell.length_b   1.000
_cell.length_c   1.000
_cell.angle_alpha   90.00
_cell.angle_beta   90.00
_cell.angle_gamma   90.00
#
_symmetry.space_group_name_H-M   'P 1'
#
loop_
_entity.id
_entity.type
_entity.pdbx_description
1 polymer ?
#
loop_
_entity_poly.entity_id
_entity_poly.type
_entity_poly.pdbx_seq_one_letter_code
_entity_poly.pdbx_strand_id
1 'polypeptide(L)'
;YMHQYEPELVKQCLHRRLKCHRFWAAGINDMLCVDQHDKLKYLGLALHTGIDPMSGKLKWLKVWLSNSNPRLTFRYYLDCTKKDKYIPLITQSDPGPKNFCLAKGHSYIRQSLDPNLQGLLQHRYMKDKNNIPPEIVWSNIRRNLTPGLENILANPGSHVDYSPQNPLQ
;
A
#
# COMPACT_ATOMS: atom_id res chain seq x y z
N TYR A 1 -6.52 -21.40 -3.12
CA TYR A 1 -5.50 -20.43 -2.67
C TYR A 1 -5.35 -20.31 -1.15
N MET A 2 -6.26 -19.69 -0.37
CA MET A 2 -6.04 -19.54 1.10
C MET A 2 -5.90 -20.88 1.84
N HIS A 3 -6.73 -21.86 1.48
CA HIS A 3 -6.61 -23.23 1.96
C HIS A 3 -5.32 -23.94 1.50
N GLN A 4 -4.65 -23.44 0.47
CA GLN A 4 -3.51 -24.06 -0.19
C GLN A 4 -2.17 -23.41 0.21
N TYR A 5 -2.15 -22.09 0.44
CA TYR A 5 -0.93 -21.30 0.70
C TYR A 5 -0.93 -20.60 2.07
N GLU A 6 -2.09 -20.38 2.70
CA GLU A 6 -2.21 -19.73 4.02
C GLU A 6 -3.11 -20.53 5.00
N PRO A 7 -2.96 -21.87 5.12
CA PRO A 7 -3.91 -22.73 5.85
C PRO A 7 -3.99 -22.41 7.35
N GLU A 8 -2.90 -21.92 7.95
CA GLU A 8 -2.87 -21.53 9.36
C GLU A 8 -3.70 -20.27 9.64
N LEU A 9 -3.72 -19.31 8.72
CA LEU A 9 -4.60 -18.14 8.83
C LEU A 9 -6.06 -18.53 8.71
N VAL A 10 -6.36 -19.52 7.85
CA VAL A 10 -7.71 -20.10 7.73
C VAL A 10 -8.13 -20.81 9.01
N LYS A 11 -7.27 -21.62 9.63
CA LYS A 11 -7.52 -22.27 10.93
C LYS A 11 -7.80 -21.24 12.03
N GLN A 12 -7.04 -20.14 12.05
CA GLN A 12 -7.27 -19.04 13.00
C GLN A 12 -8.63 -18.35 12.78
N CYS A 13 -9.07 -18.19 11.52
CA CYS A 13 -10.41 -17.68 11.21
C CYS A 13 -11.52 -18.68 11.60
N LEU A 14 -11.30 -19.99 11.43
CA LEU A 14 -12.25 -21.06 11.78
C LEU A 14 -12.55 -21.11 13.29
N HIS A 15 -11.64 -20.64 14.15
CA HIS A 15 -11.88 -20.47 15.58
C HIS A 15 -12.86 -19.33 15.94
N ARG A 16 -13.51 -18.69 14.94
CA ARG A 16 -14.62 -17.72 15.10
C ARG A 16 -14.36 -16.53 16.02
N ARG A 17 -13.11 -16.17 16.28
CA ARG A 17 -12.80 -14.87 16.91
C ARG A 17 -12.68 -13.81 15.83
N LEU A 18 -13.81 -13.32 15.35
CA LEU A 18 -13.87 -12.07 14.57
C LEU A 18 -13.35 -10.94 15.47
N LYS A 19 -12.05 -10.63 15.36
CA LYS A 19 -11.48 -9.46 16.01
C LYS A 19 -11.90 -8.25 15.20
N CYS A 20 -12.89 -7.53 15.71
CA CYS A 20 -13.28 -6.25 15.15
C CYS A 20 -12.21 -5.22 15.54
N HIS A 21 -11.42 -4.78 14.56
CA HIS A 21 -10.50 -3.68 14.75
C HIS A 21 -11.23 -2.36 14.45
N ARG A 22 -11.23 -1.44 15.41
CA ARG A 22 -11.74 -0.08 15.19
C ARG A 22 -10.62 0.78 14.62
N PHE A 23 -10.87 1.38 13.47
CA PHE A 23 -9.97 2.34 12.85
C PHE A 23 -10.61 3.73 12.91
N TRP A 24 -9.84 4.73 13.34
CA TRP A 24 -10.30 6.10 13.47
C TRP A 24 -9.42 7.02 12.64
N ALA A 25 -10.06 7.91 11.89
CA ALA A 25 -9.41 9.03 11.24
C ALA A 25 -10.33 10.25 11.40
N ALA A 26 -9.73 11.42 11.63
CA ALA A 26 -10.49 12.62 12.00
C ALA A 26 -11.20 13.26 10.80
N GLY A 27 -10.70 13.02 9.58
CA GLY A 27 -11.26 13.59 8.37
C GLY A 27 -10.47 13.22 7.12
N ILE A 28 -10.92 13.75 5.98
CA ILE A 28 -10.25 13.57 4.68
C ILE A 28 -8.84 14.14 4.78
N ASN A 29 -7.85 13.41 4.27
CA ASN A 29 -6.43 13.75 4.36
C ASN A 29 -5.86 13.90 5.79
N ASP A 30 -6.58 13.47 6.83
CA ASP A 30 -6.01 13.35 8.18
C ASP A 30 -4.80 12.42 8.14
N MET A 31 -4.95 11.28 7.47
CA MET A 31 -3.85 10.35 7.27
C MET A 31 -3.83 9.70 5.89
N LEU A 32 -2.63 9.31 5.48
CA LEU A 32 -2.40 8.54 4.27
C LEU A 32 -1.77 7.20 4.64
N CYS A 33 -2.52 6.12 4.47
CA CYS A 33 -2.05 4.77 4.73
C CYS A 33 -1.41 4.20 3.47
N VAL A 34 -0.18 3.74 3.59
CA VAL A 34 0.65 3.24 2.49
C VAL A 34 1.05 1.81 2.77
N ASP A 35 1.02 0.98 1.73
CA ASP A 35 1.48 -0.40 1.82
C ASP A 35 1.98 -0.94 0.47
N GLN A 36 2.71 -2.06 0.53
CA GLN A 36 3.26 -2.77 -0.61
C GLN A 36 2.88 -4.25 -0.52
N HIS A 37 2.62 -4.88 -1.66
CA HIS A 37 2.10 -6.23 -1.67
C HIS A 37 2.80 -7.13 -2.69
N ASP A 38 3.25 -8.29 -2.21
CA ASP A 38 4.11 -9.22 -2.94
C ASP A 38 3.35 -10.33 -3.68
N LYS A 39 2.01 -10.37 -3.61
CA LYS A 39 1.29 -11.53 -4.17
C LYS A 39 1.38 -11.68 -5.67
N LEU A 40 1.60 -10.62 -6.45
CA LEU A 40 1.83 -10.75 -7.89
C LEU A 40 3.32 -10.87 -8.24
N LYS A 41 4.20 -11.00 -7.23
CA LYS A 41 5.64 -11.06 -7.43
C LYS A 41 6.10 -12.37 -8.06
N TYR A 42 5.28 -13.42 -8.01
CA TYR A 42 5.51 -14.64 -8.81
C TYR A 42 5.39 -14.38 -10.32
N LEU A 43 4.71 -13.29 -10.70
CA LEU A 43 4.69 -12.71 -12.05
C LEU A 43 5.69 -11.54 -12.15
N GLY A 44 6.66 -11.41 -11.26
CA GLY A 44 7.57 -10.25 -11.26
C GLY A 44 6.90 -8.89 -11.01
N LEU A 45 5.63 -8.85 -10.60
CA LEU A 45 4.88 -7.62 -10.36
C LEU A 45 4.72 -7.35 -8.86
N ALA A 46 5.31 -6.26 -8.39
CA ALA A 46 5.15 -5.73 -7.04
C ALA A 46 4.12 -4.59 -7.04
N LEU A 47 3.11 -4.69 -6.18
CA LEU A 47 2.07 -3.67 -6.06
C LEU A 47 2.39 -2.69 -4.94
N HIS A 48 2.05 -1.42 -5.16
CA HIS A 48 2.18 -0.32 -4.21
C HIS A 48 0.85 0.43 -4.13
N THR A 49 0.36 0.68 -2.92
CA THR A 49 -0.90 1.40 -2.70
C THR A 49 -0.74 2.55 -1.72
N GLY A 50 -1.54 3.58 -1.91
CA GLY A 50 -1.73 4.67 -0.96
C GLY A 50 -3.22 4.99 -0.90
N ILE A 51 -3.80 4.99 0.30
CA ILE A 51 -5.22 5.22 0.51
C ILE A 51 -5.46 6.25 1.60
N ASP A 52 -6.42 7.13 1.35
CA ASP A 52 -7.05 7.93 2.40
C ASP A 52 -8.18 7.10 3.02
N PRO A 53 -8.07 6.72 4.31
CA PRO A 53 -9.04 5.83 4.93
C PRO A 53 -10.41 6.46 5.17
N MET A 54 -10.52 7.80 5.24
CA MET A 54 -11.80 8.46 5.47
C MET A 54 -12.63 8.54 4.20
N SER A 55 -12.00 8.93 3.09
CA SER A 55 -12.68 8.98 1.81
C SER A 55 -12.75 7.61 1.11
N GLY A 56 -11.95 6.63 1.55
CA GLY A 56 -11.77 5.36 0.85
C GLY A 56 -11.07 5.50 -0.50
N LYS A 57 -10.58 6.70 -0.85
CA LYS A 57 -9.99 6.99 -2.15
C LYS A 57 -8.58 6.44 -2.22
N LEU A 58 -8.33 5.57 -3.21
CA LEU A 58 -6.98 5.22 -3.62
C LEU A 58 -6.31 6.45 -4.22
N LYS A 59 -5.32 6.97 -3.50
CA LYS A 59 -4.42 8.03 -3.95
C LYS A 59 -3.53 7.52 -5.08
N TRP A 60 -3.04 6.29 -4.93
CA TRP A 60 -2.40 5.56 -6.01
C TRP A 60 -2.57 4.05 -5.85
N LEU A 61 -2.53 3.36 -6.98
CA LEU A 61 -2.27 1.94 -7.11
C LEU A 61 -1.28 1.80 -8.26
N LYS A 62 -0.05 1.38 -7.95
CA LYS A 62 1.06 1.32 -8.91
C LYS A 62 1.67 -0.07 -8.92
N VAL A 63 2.13 -0.47 -10.10
CA VAL A 63 2.86 -1.72 -10.33
C VAL A 63 4.32 -1.37 -10.59
N TRP A 64 5.23 -2.15 -10.02
CA TRP A 64 6.67 -2.05 -10.29
C TRP A 64 7.32 -3.43 -10.20
N LEU A 65 8.59 -3.55 -10.61
CA LEU A 65 9.32 -4.83 -10.52
C LEU A 65 9.80 -5.16 -9.10
N SER A 66 9.91 -4.14 -8.25
CA SER A 66 10.46 -4.29 -6.91
C SER A 66 9.68 -3.47 -5.89
N ASN A 67 9.47 -4.06 -4.71
CA ASN A 67 8.99 -3.37 -3.52
C ASN A 67 10.11 -2.99 -2.56
N SER A 68 11.38 -3.29 -2.86
CA SER A 68 12.49 -3.08 -1.93
C SER A 68 13.10 -1.68 -1.99
N ASN A 69 12.73 -0.85 -2.98
CA ASN A 69 13.31 0.48 -3.14
C ASN A 69 12.48 1.54 -2.40
N PRO A 70 12.99 2.14 -1.31
CA PRO A 70 12.25 3.13 -0.52
C PRO A 70 12.00 4.45 -1.27
N ARG A 71 12.80 4.75 -2.30
CA ARG A 71 12.63 5.97 -3.11
C ARG A 71 11.36 5.92 -3.96
N LEU A 72 10.90 4.73 -4.35
CA LEU A 72 9.70 4.57 -5.17
C LEU A 72 8.45 4.99 -4.41
N THR A 73 8.29 4.48 -3.19
CA THR A 73 7.16 4.84 -2.32
C THR A 73 7.10 6.34 -2.08
N PHE A 74 8.26 6.96 -1.79
CA PHE A 74 8.32 8.40 -1.58
C PHE A 74 8.05 9.19 -2.87
N ARG A 75 8.49 8.71 -4.04
CA ARG A 75 8.17 9.33 -5.32
C ARG A 75 6.67 9.30 -5.60
N TYR A 76 6.00 8.17 -5.42
CA TYR A 76 4.54 8.07 -5.61
C TYR A 76 3.79 9.01 -4.67
N TYR A 77 4.27 9.14 -3.43
CA TYR A 77 3.76 10.11 -2.49
C TYR A 77 3.91 11.56 -2.99
N LEU A 78 5.09 11.95 -3.48
CA LEU A 78 5.32 13.30 -4.02
C LEU A 78 4.49 13.58 -5.28
N ASP A 79 4.35 12.60 -6.16
CA ASP A 79 3.52 12.73 -7.36
C ASP A 79 2.05 12.92 -6.97
N CYS A 80 1.58 12.19 -5.94
CA CYS A 80 0.25 12.35 -5.38
C CYS A 80 0.04 13.75 -4.78
N THR A 81 0.95 14.25 -3.93
CA THR A 81 0.78 15.57 -3.31
C THR A 81 0.84 16.70 -4.33
N LYS A 82 1.69 16.58 -5.36
CA LYS A 82 1.74 17.54 -6.48
C LYS A 82 0.45 17.58 -7.30
N LYS A 83 -0.20 16.42 -7.48
CA LYS A 83 -1.48 16.30 -8.18
C LYS A 83 -2.62 16.86 -7.34
N ASP A 84 -2.70 16.44 -6.09
CA ASP A 84 -3.80 16.77 -5.18
C ASP A 84 -3.70 18.22 -4.63
N LYS A 85 -2.52 18.85 -4.70
CA LYS A 85 -2.22 20.19 -4.18
C LYS A 85 -2.36 20.34 -2.66
N TYR A 86 -2.39 19.21 -1.95
CA TYR A 86 -2.36 19.16 -0.49
C TYR A 86 -1.49 18.02 0.00
N ILE A 87 -1.20 18.04 1.29
CA ILE A 87 -0.33 17.12 2.00
C ILE A 87 -1.13 16.59 3.19
N PRO A 88 -1.15 15.27 3.46
CA PRO A 88 -1.85 14.72 4.62
C PRO A 88 -1.22 15.23 5.94
N LEU A 89 -1.94 15.16 7.06
CA LEU A 89 -1.35 15.53 8.35
C LEU A 89 -0.31 14.50 8.80
N ILE A 90 -0.63 13.22 8.64
CA ILE A 90 0.25 12.11 8.98
C ILE A 90 0.29 11.05 7.89
N THR A 91 1.42 10.36 7.78
CA THR A 91 1.52 9.15 6.94
C THR A 91 1.56 7.92 7.83
N GLN A 92 1.08 6.79 7.32
CA GLN A 92 1.03 5.53 8.06
C GLN A 92 1.49 4.38 7.19
N SER A 93 2.29 3.47 7.75
CA SER A 93 2.69 2.25 7.05
C SER A 93 3.12 1.14 8.00
N ASP A 94 3.34 -0.05 7.46
CA ASP A 94 3.99 -1.13 8.19
C ASP A 94 5.45 -0.78 8.51
N PRO A 95 6.04 -1.39 9.56
CA PRO A 95 7.39 -1.12 9.96
C PRO A 95 8.32 -1.73 8.92
N GLY A 96 9.14 -0.91 8.28
CA GLY A 96 10.09 -1.44 7.31
C GLY A 96 11.02 -0.38 6.75
N PRO A 97 12.25 -0.76 6.36
CA PRO A 97 13.21 0.16 5.75
C PRO A 97 12.71 0.76 4.44
N LYS A 98 11.79 0.05 3.76
CA LYS A 98 11.13 0.47 2.52
C LYS A 98 10.28 1.75 2.68
N ASN A 99 9.77 2.02 3.87
CA ASN A 99 8.94 3.20 4.14
C ASN A 99 9.73 4.35 4.77
N PHE A 100 11.02 4.16 5.02
CA PHE A 100 11.86 5.13 5.72
C PHE A 100 11.96 6.48 4.98
N CYS A 101 12.13 6.45 3.66
CA CYS A 101 12.16 7.68 2.85
C CYS A 101 10.83 8.43 2.92
N LEU A 102 9.70 7.72 2.92
CA LEU A 102 8.38 8.33 3.09
C LEU A 102 8.26 8.99 4.46
N ALA A 103 8.58 8.26 5.53
CA ALA A 103 8.47 8.74 6.90
C ALA A 103 9.33 10.00 7.14
N LYS A 104 10.61 9.95 6.74
CA LYS A 104 11.52 11.09 6.87
C LYS A 104 11.14 12.25 5.97
N GLY A 105 10.87 11.98 4.69
CA GLY A 105 10.56 13.01 3.71
C GLY A 105 9.27 13.75 4.06
N HIS A 106 8.23 13.02 4.47
CA HIS A 106 6.98 13.63 4.91
C HIS A 106 7.16 14.46 6.19
N SER A 107 7.90 13.94 7.18
CA SER A 107 8.18 14.70 8.42
C SER A 107 8.93 15.99 8.12
N TYR A 108 9.94 15.94 7.26
CA TYR A 108 10.68 17.14 6.82
C TYR A 108 9.75 18.18 6.18
N ILE A 109 8.86 17.75 5.28
CA ILE A 109 7.91 18.65 4.61
C ILE A 109 6.97 19.29 5.64
N ARG A 110 6.39 18.50 6.56
CA ARG A 110 5.49 19.03 7.60
C ARG A 110 6.20 19.99 8.55
N GLN A 111 7.42 19.69 8.96
CA GLN A 111 8.26 20.56 9.80
C GLN A 111 8.65 21.87 9.11
N SER A 112 8.82 21.83 7.79
CA SER A 112 9.11 23.03 6.99
C SER A 112 7.88 23.94 6.86
N LEU A 113 6.67 23.38 6.99
CA LEU A 113 5.41 24.12 6.93
C LEU A 113 4.91 24.60 8.30
N ASP A 114 5.28 23.90 9.37
CA ASP A 114 4.90 24.22 10.74
C ASP A 114 6.11 24.03 11.68
N PRO A 115 6.74 25.14 12.12
CA PRO A 115 7.89 25.11 13.02
C PRO A 115 7.63 24.39 14.35
N ASN A 116 6.37 24.31 14.81
CA ASN A 116 6.04 23.61 16.06
C ASN A 116 6.22 22.09 15.96
N LEU A 117 6.33 21.56 14.75
CA LEU A 117 6.53 20.13 14.51
C LEU A 117 8.01 19.73 14.48
N GLN A 118 8.95 20.68 14.62
CA GLN A 118 10.39 20.39 14.56
C GLN A 118 10.78 19.28 15.54
N GLY A 119 11.57 18.31 15.06
CA GLY A 119 11.98 17.14 15.84
C GLY A 119 10.90 16.07 16.01
N LEU A 120 9.65 16.32 15.64
CA LEU A 120 8.56 15.34 15.75
C LEU A 120 8.38 14.53 14.47
N LEU A 121 8.32 13.20 14.61
CA LEU A 121 8.03 12.29 13.50
C LEU A 121 6.55 12.39 13.10
N GLN A 122 6.27 12.75 11.85
CA GLN A 122 4.92 12.82 11.29
C GLN A 122 4.57 11.52 10.55
N HIS A 123 4.91 10.37 11.14
CA HIS A 123 4.65 9.06 10.56
C HIS A 123 4.26 8.06 11.65
N ARG A 124 3.25 7.23 11.37
CA ARG A 124 2.84 6.12 12.24
C ARG A 124 3.29 4.80 11.65
N TYR A 125 4.14 4.09 12.37
CA TYR A 125 4.44 2.68 12.08
C TYR A 125 3.43 1.80 12.78
N MET A 126 2.67 1.02 12.01
CA MET A 126 1.69 0.08 12.54
C MET A 126 2.28 -1.31 12.60
N LYS A 127 2.34 -1.93 13.78
CA LYS A 127 2.75 -3.33 13.95
C LYS A 127 1.56 -4.27 13.82
N ASP A 128 1.82 -5.56 13.69
CA ASP A 128 0.83 -6.63 13.88
C ASP A 128 -0.47 -6.48 13.05
N LYS A 129 -0.34 -6.15 11.75
CA LYS A 129 -1.48 -6.02 10.82
C LYS A 129 -2.48 -4.91 11.19
N ASN A 130 -2.02 -3.88 11.90
CA ASN A 130 -2.84 -2.72 12.24
C ASN A 130 -2.90 -1.67 11.11
N ASN A 131 -2.21 -1.89 9.99
CA ASN A 131 -2.35 -1.09 8.78
C ASN A 131 -3.61 -1.51 7.98
N ILE A 132 -4.75 -1.46 8.65
CA ILE A 132 -6.03 -2.03 8.20
C ILE A 132 -6.52 -1.48 6.85
N PRO A 133 -6.45 -0.17 6.55
CA PRO A 133 -7.05 0.34 5.32
C PRO A 133 -6.39 -0.23 4.05
N PRO A 134 -5.05 -0.29 3.93
CA PRO A 134 -4.41 -1.02 2.84
C PRO A 134 -4.74 -2.52 2.80
N GLU A 135 -4.88 -3.21 3.94
CA GLU A 135 -5.28 -4.62 3.96
C GLU A 135 -6.68 -4.85 3.36
N ILE A 136 -7.62 -3.95 3.64
CA ILE A 136 -8.96 -3.97 3.02
C ILE A 136 -8.85 -3.80 1.50
N VAL A 137 -8.02 -2.85 1.03
CA VAL A 137 -7.75 -2.64 -0.39
C VAL A 137 -7.20 -3.92 -1.03
N TRP A 138 -6.21 -4.56 -0.40
CA TRP A 138 -5.63 -5.80 -0.93
C TRP A 138 -6.62 -6.96 -0.96
N SER A 139 -7.50 -7.05 0.04
CA SER A 139 -8.59 -8.02 0.05
C SER A 139 -9.53 -7.82 -1.15
N ASN A 140 -9.92 -6.58 -1.43
CA ASN A 140 -10.79 -6.25 -2.56
C ASN A 140 -10.10 -6.49 -3.92
N ILE A 141 -8.86 -6.04 -4.10
CA ILE A 141 -8.08 -6.27 -5.33
C ILE A 141 -7.96 -7.77 -5.60
N ARG A 142 -7.69 -8.57 -4.56
CA ARG A 142 -7.59 -10.02 -4.71
C ARG A 142 -8.89 -10.68 -5.14
N ARG A 143 -10.02 -10.26 -4.59
CA ARG A 143 -11.32 -10.87 -4.89
C ARG A 143 -11.81 -10.50 -6.27
N ASN A 144 -11.61 -9.24 -6.67
CA ASN A 144 -12.31 -8.68 -7.82
C ASN A 144 -11.41 -8.44 -9.04
N LEU A 145 -10.12 -8.19 -8.85
CA LEU A 145 -9.20 -7.79 -9.93
C LEU A 145 -8.19 -8.89 -10.28
N THR A 146 -7.61 -9.55 -9.27
CA THR A 146 -6.55 -10.55 -9.49
C THR A 146 -6.94 -11.69 -10.43
N PRO A 147 -8.12 -12.33 -10.33
CA PRO A 147 -8.48 -13.43 -11.22
C PRO A 147 -8.56 -13.01 -12.70
N GLY A 148 -9.11 -11.82 -12.97
CA GLY A 148 -9.17 -11.28 -14.32
C GLY A 148 -7.79 -10.95 -14.87
N LEU A 149 -6.92 -10.36 -14.03
CA LEU A 149 -5.54 -10.06 -14.40
C LEU A 149 -4.75 -11.35 -14.71
N GLU A 150 -4.86 -12.37 -13.87
CA GLU A 150 -4.20 -13.66 -14.07
C GLU A 150 -4.66 -14.34 -15.37
N ASN A 151 -5.96 -14.29 -15.69
CA ASN A 151 -6.49 -14.82 -16.95
C ASN A 151 -5.92 -14.10 -18.19
N ILE A 152 -5.80 -12.77 -18.13
CA ILE A 152 -5.21 -11.97 -19.22
C ILE A 152 -3.72 -12.29 -19.38
N LEU A 153 -2.98 -12.41 -18.28
CA LEU A 153 -1.54 -12.69 -18.31
C LEU A 153 -1.22 -14.14 -18.69
N ALA A 154 -2.14 -15.08 -18.44
CA ALA A 154 -2.00 -16.47 -18.87
C ALA A 154 -2.23 -16.66 -20.38
N ASN A 155 -3.09 -15.81 -20.98
CA ASN A 155 -3.36 -15.80 -22.42
C ASN A 155 -3.18 -14.39 -22.98
N PRO A 156 -1.93 -13.87 -23.02
CA PRO A 156 -1.68 -12.51 -23.47
C PRO A 156 -2.08 -12.41 -24.95
N GLY A 157 -3.11 -11.60 -25.23
CA GLY A 157 -3.47 -11.25 -26.59
C GLY A 157 -2.38 -10.40 -27.25
N SER A 158 -2.55 -10.07 -28.52
CA SER A 158 -1.60 -9.23 -29.29
C SER A 158 -1.35 -7.82 -28.72
N HIS A 159 -2.12 -7.40 -27.72
CA HIS A 159 -2.07 -6.10 -27.06
C HIS A 159 -1.38 -6.13 -25.69
N VAL A 160 -0.91 -7.29 -25.23
CA VAL A 160 -0.23 -7.44 -23.93
C VAL A 160 1.24 -7.77 -24.19
N ASP A 161 2.10 -6.75 -24.12
CA ASP A 161 3.54 -6.91 -24.15
C ASP A 161 4.06 -7.13 -22.72
N TYR A 162 4.01 -8.39 -22.27
CA TYR A 162 4.51 -8.77 -20.96
C TYR A 162 5.15 -10.15 -21.04
N SER A 163 6.44 -10.21 -20.71
CA SER A 163 7.17 -11.47 -20.54
C SER A 163 7.58 -11.64 -19.08
N PRO A 164 7.16 -12.71 -18.38
CA PRO A 164 7.65 -13.02 -17.04
C PRO A 164 9.18 -13.18 -16.98
N GLN A 165 9.81 -13.56 -18.10
CA GLN A 165 11.24 -13.76 -18.24
C GLN A 165 11.98 -12.47 -18.60
N ASN A 166 11.28 -11.46 -19.12
CA ASN A 166 11.83 -10.15 -19.47
C ASN A 166 10.83 -9.02 -19.23
N PRO A 167 10.68 -8.55 -17.97
CA PRO A 167 9.63 -7.61 -17.60
C PRO A 167 9.98 -6.14 -17.93
N LEU A 168 10.98 -5.88 -18.78
CA LEU A 168 11.49 -4.55 -19.17
C LEU A 168 11.41 -4.27 -20.68
N GLN A 169 10.75 -5.12 -21.47
CA GLN A 169 10.38 -4.76 -22.84
C GLN A 169 9.39 -3.59 -22.86
#